data_AF-A0AAV4HPK3-F1
#
_entry.id   AF-A0AAV4HPK3-F1
#
_cell.length_a   1.000
_cell.length_b   1.000
_cell.length_c   1.000
_cell.angle_alpha   90.00
_cell.angle_beta   90.00
_cell.angle_gamma   90.00
#
_symmetry.space_group_name_H-M   'P 1'
#
loop_
_entity.id
_entity.type
_entity.pdbx_description
1 polymer ?
#
loop_
_entity_poly.entity_id
_entity_poly.type
_entity_poly.pdbx_seq_one_letter_code
_entity_poly.pdbx_strand_id
1 'polypeptide(L)'
;MYTKPVSSIIRAHGLNYHIYADDMQIYNSAAPSEISSLVMSMQWFVKEIGVWMLSSVLPENNVAVSQDIKESLARCYAFLGNHIEALKVSRDLVKEMSVEDEARQRQSLMVHAFVCEKACLWNECVKTLQRLCLLQPNFPQTWYHLGEAMLKLTLVPETSGDLKPMTDDSQTDPHNSPKTTSPSDNSKDKDENKKMQLLIIMMCYNQAKVFLESVLRNASDIIKVRNQRLIAEISVKIKDLPLPEELKQKVSNSKVGTTEDYAEHQTKLLENEDTSHLFYQRFCKWLQTICTQ
;
A
#
# COMPACT_ATOMS: atom_id res chain seq x y z
N MET A 1 -32.13 -18.45 6.08
CA MET A 1 -31.42 -17.73 7.17
C MET A 1 -29.95 -18.12 7.10
N TYR A 2 -29.05 -17.19 6.78
CA TYR A 2 -27.62 -17.44 6.54
C TYR A 2 -26.84 -17.86 7.80
N THR A 3 -27.39 -17.56 8.98
CA THR A 3 -26.78 -17.80 10.28
C THR A 3 -26.48 -19.27 10.55
N LYS A 4 -27.32 -20.21 10.08
CA LYS A 4 -27.11 -21.65 10.28
C LYS A 4 -25.87 -22.17 9.52
N PRO A 5 -25.74 -21.97 8.20
CA PRO A 5 -24.52 -22.32 7.47
C PRO A 5 -23.25 -21.70 8.07
N VAL A 6 -23.26 -20.39 8.34
CA VAL A 6 -22.09 -19.69 8.89
C VAL A 6 -21.69 -20.26 10.25
N SER A 7 -22.66 -20.49 11.14
CA SER A 7 -22.43 -21.13 12.45
C SER A 7 -21.81 -22.53 12.33
N SER A 8 -22.24 -23.31 11.34
CA SER A 8 -21.69 -24.65 11.10
C SER A 8 -20.24 -24.58 10.64
N ILE A 9 -19.91 -23.67 9.73
CA ILE A 9 -18.53 -23.43 9.27
C ILE A 9 -17.66 -23.02 10.46
N ILE A 10 -18.07 -22.04 11.26
CA ILE A 10 -17.30 -21.57 12.44
C ILE A 10 -17.00 -22.73 13.41
N ARG A 11 -18.02 -23.54 13.75
CA ARG A 11 -17.86 -24.68 14.66
C ARG A 11 -16.95 -25.77 14.09
N ALA A 12 -16.99 -26.00 12.77
CA ALA A 12 -16.12 -26.99 12.12
C ALA A 12 -14.63 -26.66 12.30
N HIS A 13 -14.28 -25.39 12.47
CA HIS A 13 -12.91 -24.91 12.72
C HIS A 13 -12.57 -24.76 14.20
N GLY A 14 -13.44 -25.20 15.12
CA GLY A 14 -13.21 -25.10 16.57
C GLY A 14 -13.22 -23.66 17.11
N LEU A 15 -13.88 -22.74 16.39
CA LEU A 15 -13.98 -21.33 16.77
C LEU A 15 -15.25 -21.08 17.58
N ASN A 16 -15.18 -20.16 18.55
CA ASN A 16 -16.39 -19.70 19.24
C ASN A 16 -16.91 -18.42 18.59
N TYR A 17 -18.20 -18.19 18.74
CA TYR A 17 -18.83 -16.99 18.22
C TYR A 17 -20.01 -16.57 19.07
N HIS A 18 -20.34 -15.29 18.97
CA HIS A 18 -21.55 -14.70 19.51
C HIS A 18 -22.31 -14.04 18.35
N ILE A 19 -23.64 -14.15 18.35
CA ILE A 19 -24.50 -13.44 17.41
C ILE A 19 -25.30 -12.43 18.22
N TYR A 20 -25.25 -11.17 17.81
CA TYR A 20 -26.08 -10.11 18.34
C TYR A 20 -26.79 -9.42 17.17
N ALA A 21 -28.10 -9.64 17.04
CA ALA A 21 -28.88 -9.20 15.88
C ALA A 21 -28.29 -9.70 14.54
N ASP A 22 -27.84 -8.78 13.68
CA ASP A 22 -27.16 -9.01 12.41
C ASP A 22 -25.62 -9.12 12.54
N ASP A 23 -25.07 -8.74 13.69
CA ASP A 23 -23.63 -8.81 13.96
C ASP A 23 -23.20 -10.20 14.44
N MET A 24 -22.02 -10.63 13.99
CA MET A 24 -21.38 -11.86 14.45
C MET A 24 -19.94 -11.58 14.87
N GLN A 25 -19.63 -11.90 16.12
CA GLN A 25 -18.28 -11.78 16.67
C GLN A 25 -17.69 -13.17 16.87
N ILE A 26 -16.51 -13.40 16.29
CA ILE A 26 -15.74 -14.64 16.45
C ILE A 26 -14.67 -14.41 17.51
N TYR A 27 -14.50 -15.37 18.43
CA TYR A 27 -13.52 -15.26 19.51
C TYR A 27 -13.05 -16.64 19.98
N ASN A 28 -11.82 -16.70 20.48
CA ASN A 28 -11.27 -17.88 21.14
C ASN A 28 -10.35 -17.42 22.28
N SER A 29 -10.27 -18.22 23.34
CA SER A 29 -9.20 -18.14 24.33
C SER A 29 -8.18 -19.24 24.02
N ALA A 30 -6.89 -18.93 24.12
CA ALA A 30 -5.81 -19.88 23.85
C ALA A 30 -4.63 -19.60 24.77
N ALA A 31 -3.97 -20.65 25.26
CA ALA A 31 -2.66 -20.51 25.89
C ALA A 31 -1.62 -20.06 24.84
N PRO A 32 -0.50 -19.42 25.22
CA PRO A 32 0.54 -19.00 24.27
C PRO A 32 1.05 -20.13 23.36
N SER A 33 1.12 -21.36 23.89
CA SER A 33 1.51 -22.56 23.14
C SER A 33 0.51 -22.99 22.07
N GLU A 34 -0.73 -22.53 22.14
CA GLU A 34 -1.83 -22.92 21.25
C GLU A 34 -2.12 -21.86 20.17
N ILE A 35 -1.51 -20.66 20.28
CA ILE A 35 -1.75 -19.53 19.37
C ILE A 35 -1.50 -19.94 17.91
N SER A 36 -0.42 -20.66 17.62
CA SER A 36 -0.12 -21.10 16.25
C SER A 36 -1.20 -22.03 15.69
N SER A 37 -1.72 -22.94 16.51
CA SER A 37 -2.82 -23.82 16.11
C SER A 37 -4.11 -23.03 15.89
N LEU A 38 -4.41 -22.06 16.75
CA LEU A 38 -5.59 -21.20 16.60
C LEU A 38 -5.51 -20.33 15.34
N VAL A 39 -4.34 -19.75 15.04
CA VAL A 39 -4.11 -19.00 13.80
C VAL A 39 -4.34 -19.89 12.59
N MET A 40 -3.88 -21.14 12.61
CA MET A 40 -4.14 -22.11 11.55
C MET A 40 -5.64 -22.37 11.37
N SER A 41 -6.38 -22.62 12.46
CA SER A 41 -7.84 -22.77 12.41
C SER A 41 -8.54 -21.53 11.84
N MET A 42 -8.10 -20.33 12.23
CA MET A 42 -8.63 -19.07 11.68
C MET A 42 -8.35 -18.93 10.18
N GLN A 43 -7.17 -19.34 9.71
CA GLN A 43 -6.83 -19.30 8.29
C GLN A 43 -7.73 -20.23 7.47
N TRP A 44 -7.97 -21.46 7.94
CA TRP A 44 -8.88 -22.40 7.30
C TRP A 44 -10.33 -21.91 7.30
N PHE A 45 -10.78 -21.35 8.42
CA PHE A 45 -12.08 -20.71 8.53
C PHE A 45 -12.26 -19.58 7.51
N VAL A 46 -11.31 -18.63 7.45
CA VAL A 46 -11.35 -17.49 6.51
C VAL A 46 -11.42 -17.97 5.06
N LYS A 47 -10.70 -19.03 4.72
CA LYS A 47 -10.75 -19.63 3.38
C LYS A 47 -12.12 -20.22 3.09
N GLU A 48 -12.65 -21.04 3.99
CA GLU A 48 -13.93 -21.71 3.78
C GLU A 48 -15.10 -20.73 3.73
N ILE A 49 -15.15 -19.75 4.64
CA ILE A 49 -16.22 -18.75 4.64
C ILE A 49 -16.17 -17.89 3.38
N GLY A 50 -14.98 -17.53 2.90
CA GLY A 50 -14.80 -16.80 1.65
C GLY A 50 -15.33 -17.56 0.44
N VAL A 51 -14.94 -18.84 0.31
CA VAL A 51 -15.45 -19.72 -0.77
C VAL A 51 -16.96 -19.86 -0.69
N TRP A 52 -17.50 -20.10 0.50
CA TRP A 52 -18.94 -20.27 0.69
C TRP A 52 -19.71 -19.01 0.30
N MET A 53 -19.27 -17.82 0.75
CA MET A 53 -19.95 -16.58 0.40
C MET A 53 -19.90 -16.27 -1.10
N LEU A 54 -18.72 -16.43 -1.72
CA LEU A 54 -18.53 -16.10 -3.14
C LEU A 54 -19.21 -17.08 -4.10
N SER A 55 -19.36 -18.36 -3.73
CA SER A 55 -19.91 -19.41 -4.61
C SER A 55 -21.36 -19.77 -4.33
N SER A 56 -21.82 -19.67 -3.08
CA SER A 56 -23.08 -20.28 -2.63
C SER A 56 -24.12 -19.25 -2.20
N VAL A 57 -23.74 -17.98 -2.03
CA VAL A 57 -24.61 -16.94 -1.46
C VAL A 57 -24.81 -15.77 -2.43
N LEU A 58 -23.74 -15.31 -3.09
CA LEU A 58 -23.80 -14.15 -3.94
C LEU A 58 -24.16 -14.50 -5.39
N PRO A 59 -25.13 -13.80 -6.00
CA PRO A 59 -25.31 -13.80 -7.45
C PRO A 59 -24.05 -13.26 -8.15
N GLU A 60 -23.68 -13.84 -9.30
CA GLU A 60 -22.47 -13.48 -10.05
C GLU A 60 -22.44 -12.00 -10.49
N ASN A 61 -23.60 -11.38 -10.68
CA ASN A 61 -23.71 -9.97 -11.06
C ASN A 61 -23.53 -8.99 -9.88
N ASN A 62 -23.43 -9.47 -8.64
CA ASN A 62 -23.22 -8.62 -7.48
C ASN A 62 -21.73 -8.30 -7.27
N VAL A 63 -21.17 -7.57 -8.24
CA VAL A 63 -19.75 -7.21 -8.30
C VAL A 63 -19.31 -6.42 -7.05
N ALA A 64 -20.18 -5.52 -6.55
CA ALA A 64 -19.86 -4.69 -5.39
C ALA A 64 -19.64 -5.53 -4.13
N VAL A 65 -20.60 -6.41 -3.78
CA VAL A 65 -20.46 -7.24 -2.56
C VAL A 65 -19.37 -8.29 -2.74
N SER A 66 -19.20 -8.85 -3.94
CA SER A 66 -18.08 -9.76 -4.23
C SER A 66 -16.72 -9.09 -3.97
N GLN A 67 -16.56 -7.84 -4.41
CA GLN A 67 -15.38 -7.04 -4.13
C GLN A 67 -15.19 -6.81 -2.62
N ASP A 68 -16.23 -6.39 -1.89
CA ASP A 68 -16.14 -6.16 -0.43
C ASP A 68 -15.68 -7.41 0.33
N ILE A 69 -16.15 -8.58 -0.10
CA ILE A 69 -15.72 -9.87 0.47
C ILE A 69 -14.26 -10.14 0.13
N LYS A 70 -13.84 -10.02 -1.13
CA LYS A 70 -12.44 -10.19 -1.54
C LYS A 70 -11.51 -9.25 -0.77
N GLU A 71 -11.89 -7.99 -0.59
CA GLU A 71 -11.12 -7.02 0.19
C GLU A 71 -11.00 -7.43 1.65
N SER A 72 -12.10 -7.89 2.26
CA SER A 72 -12.12 -8.35 3.64
C SER A 72 -11.27 -9.60 3.82
N LEU A 73 -11.31 -10.54 2.86
CA LEU A 73 -10.45 -11.73 2.84
C LEU A 73 -8.97 -11.34 2.75
N ALA A 74 -8.61 -10.42 1.85
CA ALA A 74 -7.23 -9.95 1.72
C ALA A 74 -6.70 -9.36 3.04
N ARG A 75 -7.50 -8.54 3.73
CA ARG A 75 -7.15 -8.01 5.06
C ARG A 75 -7.00 -9.12 6.09
N CYS A 76 -7.93 -10.08 6.14
CA CYS A 76 -7.88 -11.21 7.08
C CYS A 76 -6.62 -12.04 6.87
N TYR A 77 -6.31 -12.43 5.63
CA TYR A 77 -5.10 -13.19 5.32
C TYR A 77 -3.83 -12.42 5.72
N ALA A 78 -3.77 -11.12 5.46
CA ALA A 78 -2.63 -10.29 5.85
C ALA A 78 -2.45 -10.22 7.37
N PHE A 79 -3.53 -10.10 8.14
CA PHE A 79 -3.46 -10.10 9.61
C PHE A 79 -3.09 -11.46 10.21
N LEU A 80 -3.50 -12.55 9.55
CA LEU A 80 -3.15 -13.91 9.95
C LEU A 80 -1.73 -14.33 9.49
N GLY A 81 -0.96 -13.44 8.87
CA GLY A 81 0.38 -13.73 8.35
C GLY A 81 0.41 -14.57 7.06
N ASN A 82 -0.75 -14.86 6.46
CA ASN A 82 -0.82 -15.55 5.18
C ASN A 82 -0.67 -14.55 4.02
N HIS A 83 0.54 -14.04 3.86
CA HIS A 83 0.83 -13.00 2.87
C HIS A 83 0.66 -13.48 1.43
N ILE A 84 0.87 -14.77 1.15
CA ILE A 84 0.73 -15.35 -0.19
C ILE A 84 -0.71 -15.23 -0.68
N GLU A 85 -1.68 -15.69 0.12
CA GLU A 85 -3.10 -15.60 -0.25
C GLU A 85 -3.59 -14.15 -0.24
N ALA A 86 -3.13 -13.32 0.70
CA ALA A 86 -3.46 -11.89 0.73
C ALA A 86 -3.02 -11.18 -0.56
N LEU A 87 -1.80 -11.48 -1.04
CA LEU A 87 -1.25 -10.92 -2.27
C LEU A 87 -2.00 -11.40 -3.50
N LYS A 88 -2.36 -12.69 -3.55
CA LYS A 88 -3.17 -13.25 -4.63
C LYS A 88 -4.49 -12.48 -4.77
N VAL A 89 -5.28 -12.42 -3.69
CA VAL A 89 -6.58 -11.76 -3.69
C VAL A 89 -6.47 -10.27 -4.01
N SER A 90 -5.49 -9.56 -3.42
CA SER A 90 -5.33 -8.12 -3.68
C SER A 90 -4.83 -7.79 -5.09
N ARG A 91 -3.98 -8.63 -5.70
CA ARG A 91 -3.57 -8.46 -7.10
C ARG A 91 -4.74 -8.74 -8.05
N ASP A 92 -5.57 -9.73 -7.75
CA ASP A 92 -6.78 -10.00 -8.54
C ASP A 92 -7.74 -8.81 -8.47
N LEU A 93 -7.96 -8.23 -7.28
CA LEU A 93 -8.73 -6.99 -7.13
C LEU A 93 -8.19 -5.84 -8.01
N VAL A 94 -6.86 -5.64 -8.04
CA VAL A 94 -6.23 -4.61 -8.88
C VAL A 94 -6.37 -4.91 -10.38
N LYS A 95 -6.32 -6.18 -10.79
CA LYS A 95 -6.53 -6.57 -12.19
C LYS A 95 -7.97 -6.41 -12.67
N GLU A 96 -8.93 -6.68 -11.78
CA GLU A 96 -10.36 -6.64 -12.05
C GLU A 96 -10.96 -5.23 -11.90
N MET A 97 -10.16 -4.21 -11.57
CA MET A 97 -10.69 -2.85 -11.35
C MET A 97 -11.39 -2.32 -12.60
N SER A 98 -12.63 -1.87 -12.43
CA SER A 98 -13.36 -1.13 -13.47
C SER A 98 -12.64 0.18 -13.78
N VAL A 99 -12.51 0.54 -15.05
CA VAL A 99 -11.94 1.84 -15.49
C VAL A 99 -12.90 3.01 -15.20
N GLU A 100 -14.20 2.73 -15.09
CA GLU A 100 -15.25 3.74 -14.94
C GLU A 100 -15.53 4.10 -13.46
N ASP A 101 -15.19 3.21 -12.52
CA ASP A 101 -15.48 3.39 -11.09
C ASP A 101 -14.19 3.73 -10.30
N GLU A 102 -13.90 5.03 -10.23
CA GLU A 102 -12.74 5.53 -9.49
C GLU A 102 -12.78 5.18 -7.99
N ALA A 103 -13.97 5.06 -7.38
CA ALA A 103 -14.08 4.72 -5.97
C ALA A 103 -13.63 3.28 -5.72
N ARG A 104 -14.05 2.34 -6.57
CA ARG A 104 -13.59 0.94 -6.50
C ARG A 104 -12.12 0.79 -6.81
N GLN A 105 -11.60 1.56 -7.77
CA GLN A 105 -10.17 1.59 -8.06
C GLN A 105 -9.36 2.04 -6.84
N ARG A 106 -9.75 3.17 -6.22
CA ARG A 106 -9.10 3.65 -4.99
C ARG A 106 -9.09 2.57 -3.93
N GLN A 107 -10.23 1.95 -3.70
CA GLN A 107 -10.37 0.95 -2.65
C GLN A 107 -9.51 -0.30 -2.90
N SER A 108 -9.49 -0.82 -4.13
CA SER A 108 -8.66 -1.97 -4.51
C SER A 108 -7.16 -1.66 -4.37
N LEU A 109 -6.74 -0.47 -4.81
CA LEU A 109 -5.35 -0.02 -4.64
C LEU A 109 -4.99 0.18 -3.16
N MET A 110 -5.89 0.71 -2.33
CA MET A 110 -5.66 0.86 -0.88
C MET A 110 -5.46 -0.49 -0.20
N VAL A 111 -6.28 -1.49 -0.53
CA VAL A 111 -6.14 -2.85 0.01
C VAL A 111 -4.82 -3.48 -0.47
N HIS A 112 -4.48 -3.34 -1.74
CA HIS A 112 -3.23 -3.87 -2.27
C HIS A 112 -2.00 -3.22 -1.63
N ALA A 113 -1.98 -1.89 -1.49
CA ALA A 113 -0.89 -1.18 -0.80
C ALA A 113 -0.72 -1.68 0.65
N PHE A 114 -1.82 -1.83 1.39
CA PHE A 114 -1.82 -2.39 2.75
C PHE A 114 -1.24 -3.82 2.79
N VAL A 115 -1.64 -4.68 1.85
CA VAL A 115 -1.12 -6.05 1.79
C VAL A 115 0.38 -6.04 1.47
N CYS A 116 0.84 -5.22 0.52
CA CYS A 116 2.26 -5.08 0.19
C CYS A 116 3.07 -4.59 1.39
N GLU A 117 2.58 -3.63 2.17
CA GLU A 117 3.22 -3.19 3.41
C GLU A 117 3.37 -4.34 4.41
N LYS A 118 2.29 -5.11 4.63
CA LYS A 118 2.31 -6.27 5.54
C LYS A 118 3.27 -7.36 5.07
N ALA A 119 3.38 -7.55 3.76
CA ALA A 119 4.29 -8.53 3.15
C ALA A 119 5.72 -7.99 2.95
N CYS A 120 6.00 -6.74 3.33
CA CYS A 120 7.28 -6.06 3.08
C CYS A 120 7.69 -5.99 1.60
N LEU A 121 6.73 -6.01 0.67
CA LEU A 121 6.96 -5.87 -0.78
C LEU A 121 6.98 -4.40 -1.18
N TRP A 122 8.04 -3.70 -0.79
CA TRP A 122 8.11 -2.23 -0.89
C TRP A 122 8.09 -1.71 -2.33
N ASN A 123 8.65 -2.45 -3.31
CA ASN A 123 8.64 -2.06 -4.72
C ASN A 123 7.20 -2.00 -5.28
N GLU A 124 6.40 -3.05 -5.05
CA GLU A 124 4.98 -3.08 -5.45
C GLU A 124 4.16 -2.06 -4.66
N CYS A 125 4.47 -1.90 -3.37
CA CYS A 125 3.82 -0.90 -2.50
C CYS A 125 3.99 0.52 -3.05
N VAL A 126 5.22 0.93 -3.39
CA VAL A 126 5.52 2.25 -3.94
C VAL A 126 4.76 2.50 -5.25
N LYS A 127 4.79 1.55 -6.19
CA LYS A 127 4.04 1.67 -7.45
C LYS A 127 2.54 1.86 -7.21
N THR A 128 1.99 1.10 -6.26
CA THR A 128 0.56 1.17 -5.90
C THR A 128 0.21 2.51 -5.24
N LEU A 129 1.05 2.99 -4.33
CA LEU A 129 0.88 4.26 -3.64
C LEU A 129 1.05 5.47 -4.59
N GLN A 130 1.95 5.38 -5.57
CA GLN A 130 2.05 6.40 -6.63
C GLN A 130 0.76 6.51 -7.44
N ARG A 131 0.16 5.38 -7.83
CA ARG A 131 -1.18 5.36 -8.48
C ARG A 131 -2.24 6.01 -7.60
N LEU A 132 -2.25 5.70 -6.29
CA LEU A 132 -3.16 6.32 -5.34
C LEU A 132 -2.94 7.83 -5.19
N CYS A 133 -1.70 8.32 -5.16
CA CYS A 133 -1.41 9.75 -5.11
C CYS A 133 -1.90 10.49 -6.36
N LEU A 134 -1.92 9.82 -7.51
CA LEU A 134 -2.43 10.40 -8.75
C LEU A 134 -3.97 10.39 -8.78
N LEU A 135 -4.60 9.34 -8.24
CA LEU A 135 -6.06 9.19 -8.18
C LEU A 135 -6.69 10.04 -7.07
N GLN A 136 -6.03 10.17 -5.92
CA GLN A 136 -6.47 10.95 -4.77
C GLN A 136 -5.33 11.84 -4.22
N PRO A 137 -4.97 12.91 -4.93
CA PRO A 137 -3.86 13.77 -4.55
C PRO A 137 -4.02 14.45 -3.20
N ASN A 138 -5.26 14.74 -2.80
CA ASN A 138 -5.56 15.45 -1.55
C ASN A 138 -5.69 14.53 -0.33
N PHE A 139 -5.22 13.28 -0.41
CA PHE A 139 -5.30 12.33 0.71
C PHE A 139 -3.95 12.21 1.43
N PRO A 140 -3.79 12.83 2.61
CA PRO A 140 -2.49 12.92 3.27
C PRO A 140 -1.88 11.56 3.62
N GLN A 141 -2.71 10.58 3.96
CA GLN A 141 -2.25 9.25 4.34
C GLN A 141 -1.47 8.58 3.20
N THR A 142 -1.95 8.64 1.96
CA THR A 142 -1.23 8.01 0.83
C THR A 142 0.17 8.62 0.67
N TRP A 143 0.30 9.94 0.76
CA TRP A 143 1.59 10.60 0.69
C TRP A 143 2.53 10.19 1.82
N TYR A 144 2.01 10.09 3.05
CA TYR A 144 2.76 9.61 4.19
C TYR A 144 3.27 8.18 3.98
N HIS A 145 2.38 7.26 3.61
CA HIS A 145 2.71 5.86 3.34
C HIS A 145 3.69 5.71 2.17
N LEU A 146 3.56 6.55 1.13
CA LEU A 146 4.50 6.57 0.00
C LEU A 146 5.91 6.96 0.47
N GLY A 147 6.03 8.00 1.30
CA GLY A 147 7.30 8.40 1.91
C GLY A 147 7.93 7.28 2.74
N GLU A 148 7.13 6.58 3.56
CA GLU A 148 7.59 5.45 4.36
C GLU A 148 8.08 4.29 3.48
N ALA A 149 7.29 3.88 2.48
CA ALA A 149 7.65 2.77 1.59
C ALA A 149 8.90 3.07 0.77
N MET A 150 9.05 4.30 0.27
CA MET A 150 10.25 4.74 -0.44
C MET A 150 11.47 4.78 0.49
N LEU A 151 11.30 5.27 1.72
CA LEU A 151 12.39 5.28 2.71
C LEU A 151 12.87 3.86 3.02
N LYS A 152 11.97 2.89 3.13
CA LYS A 152 12.33 1.47 3.31
C LYS A 152 13.14 0.96 2.12
N LEU A 153 12.78 1.28 0.88
CA LEU A 153 13.57 0.90 -0.30
C LEU A 153 14.95 1.56 -0.32
N THR A 154 15.05 2.84 0.03
CA THR A 154 16.32 3.58 0.00
C THR A 154 17.29 3.14 1.12
N LEU A 155 16.77 2.64 2.25
CA LEU A 155 17.57 2.22 3.40
C LEU A 155 17.88 0.72 3.46
N VAL A 156 17.08 -0.12 2.81
CA VAL A 156 17.31 -1.58 2.79
C VAL A 156 18.30 -1.91 1.65
N PRO A 157 19.47 -2.51 1.95
CA PRO A 157 20.37 -3.00 0.91
C PRO A 157 19.67 -4.06 0.05
N GLU A 158 19.97 -4.14 -1.25
CA GLU A 158 19.35 -5.04 -2.27
C GLU A 158 19.43 -6.56 -1.97
N THR A 159 19.79 -6.97 -0.76
CA THR A 159 19.97 -8.36 -0.37
C THR A 159 18.88 -8.83 0.61
N SER A 160 17.63 -8.95 0.15
CA SER A 160 16.66 -9.94 0.65
C SER A 160 15.24 -9.63 0.19
N GLY A 161 14.60 -10.57 -0.52
CA GLY A 161 13.14 -10.74 -0.38
C GLY A 161 12.27 -10.66 -1.63
N ASP A 162 12.81 -10.74 -2.85
CA ASP A 162 11.94 -11.14 -3.97
C ASP A 162 11.72 -12.65 -3.86
N LEU A 163 10.55 -13.04 -3.35
CA LEU A 163 9.99 -14.36 -3.60
C LEU A 163 9.86 -14.50 -5.11
N LYS A 164 10.85 -15.15 -5.74
CA LYS A 164 10.80 -15.49 -7.17
C LYS A 164 9.49 -16.21 -7.47
N PRO A 165 8.75 -15.82 -8.52
CA PRO A 165 7.71 -16.65 -9.06
C PRO A 165 8.32 -18.00 -9.45
N MET A 166 7.75 -19.07 -8.90
CA MET A 166 8.08 -20.44 -9.25
C MET A 166 7.57 -20.67 -10.67
N THR A 167 8.47 -20.63 -11.64
CA THR A 167 8.23 -21.15 -12.99
C THR A 167 9.07 -22.40 -13.19
N ASP A 168 8.38 -23.43 -13.66
CA ASP A 168 8.78 -24.80 -13.91
C ASP A 168 9.95 -24.91 -14.91
N ASP A 169 10.64 -26.04 -14.81
CA ASP A 169 11.84 -26.46 -15.55
C ASP A 169 11.80 -26.23 -17.07
N SER A 170 12.93 -25.81 -17.67
CA SER A 170 13.82 -26.73 -18.41
C SER A 170 14.88 -26.02 -19.28
N GLN A 171 16.05 -26.70 -19.33
CA GLN A 171 17.13 -26.68 -20.32
C GLN A 171 18.32 -25.70 -20.21
N THR A 172 19.45 -26.36 -20.04
CA THR A 172 20.87 -26.00 -20.01
C THR A 172 21.42 -25.60 -21.37
N ASP A 173 22.37 -24.66 -21.41
CA ASP A 173 23.71 -24.88 -22.00
C ASP A 173 24.72 -23.77 -21.61
N PRO A 174 26.03 -24.08 -21.40
CA PRO A 174 27.01 -23.14 -20.90
C PRO A 174 28.07 -22.78 -21.96
N HIS A 175 28.21 -21.51 -22.35
CA HIS A 175 29.48 -20.93 -22.86
C HIS A 175 29.34 -19.42 -23.10
N ASN A 176 29.97 -18.58 -22.26
CA ASN A 176 31.00 -17.64 -22.72
C ASN A 176 31.69 -16.90 -21.56
N SER A 177 33.01 -16.75 -21.70
CA SER A 177 33.96 -16.17 -20.74
C SER A 177 33.83 -14.64 -20.58
N PRO A 178 34.34 -14.06 -19.47
CA PRO A 178 34.04 -12.69 -19.07
C PRO A 178 34.93 -11.64 -19.75
N LYS A 179 34.31 -10.60 -20.32
CA LYS A 179 35.02 -9.35 -20.65
C LYS A 179 35.02 -8.42 -19.45
N THR A 180 36.20 -8.28 -18.86
CA THR A 180 36.62 -7.21 -17.95
C THR A 180 36.10 -5.84 -18.38
N THR A 181 35.24 -5.25 -17.57
CA THR A 181 34.93 -3.81 -17.60
C THR A 181 35.50 -3.17 -16.35
N SER A 182 36.33 -2.15 -16.57
CA SER A 182 37.03 -1.37 -15.56
C SER A 182 36.09 -0.64 -14.59
N PRO A 183 36.44 -0.52 -13.29
CA PRO A 183 35.64 0.16 -12.28
C PRO A 183 36.09 1.62 -12.09
N SER A 184 35.51 2.58 -12.83
CA SER A 184 35.65 4.00 -12.51
C SER A 184 34.54 4.83 -13.18
N ASP A 185 33.43 5.06 -12.47
CA ASP A 185 32.48 6.19 -12.63
C ASP A 185 31.18 6.00 -11.82
N ASN A 186 30.89 4.77 -11.37
CA ASN A 186 29.62 4.41 -10.70
C ASN A 186 29.36 5.04 -9.31
N SER A 187 30.28 5.80 -8.70
CA SER A 187 30.11 6.27 -7.31
C SER A 187 29.38 7.62 -7.20
N LYS A 188 29.64 8.57 -8.13
CA LYS A 188 28.99 9.89 -8.12
C LYS A 188 27.52 9.81 -8.51
N ASP A 189 27.20 9.02 -9.54
CA ASP A 189 25.82 8.86 -10.01
C ASP A 189 24.92 8.16 -8.98
N LYS A 190 25.49 7.24 -8.19
CA LYS A 190 24.76 6.59 -7.08
C LYS A 190 24.43 7.57 -5.95
N ASP A 191 25.34 8.50 -5.65
CA ASP A 191 25.14 9.48 -4.58
C ASP A 191 24.07 10.53 -4.98
N GLU A 192 24.11 11.02 -6.23
CA GLU A 192 23.08 11.93 -6.75
C GLU A 192 21.70 11.25 -6.87
N ASN A 193 21.65 9.98 -7.30
CA ASN A 193 20.39 9.23 -7.33
C ASN A 193 19.81 9.03 -5.93
N LYS A 194 20.64 8.70 -4.94
CA LYS A 194 20.21 8.56 -3.54
C LYS A 194 19.69 9.88 -2.97
N LYS A 195 20.39 10.98 -3.24
CA LYS A 195 19.96 12.32 -2.85
C LYS A 195 18.62 12.71 -3.48
N MET A 196 18.41 12.38 -4.75
CA MET A 196 17.13 12.59 -5.44
C MET A 196 16.00 11.77 -4.79
N GLN A 197 16.24 10.50 -4.46
CA GLN A 197 15.26 9.67 -3.74
C GLN A 197 14.88 10.26 -2.37
N LEU A 198 15.88 10.72 -1.60
CA LEU A 198 15.64 11.37 -0.30
C LEU A 198 14.82 12.65 -0.43
N LEU A 199 15.04 13.43 -1.50
CA LEU A 199 14.25 14.61 -1.79
C LEU A 199 12.80 14.27 -2.11
N ILE A 200 12.54 13.19 -2.87
CA ILE A 200 11.19 12.68 -3.14
C ILE A 200 10.50 12.26 -1.85
N ILE A 201 11.19 11.52 -0.98
CA ILE A 201 10.66 11.10 0.33
C ILE A 201 10.27 12.32 1.17
N MET A 202 11.15 13.32 1.26
CA MET A 202 10.88 14.55 2.01
C MET A 202 9.64 15.28 1.50
N MET A 203 9.48 15.35 0.17
CA MET A 203 8.32 15.97 -0.44
C MET A 203 7.03 15.21 -0.20
N CYS A 204 7.05 13.87 -0.21
CA CYS A 204 5.90 13.07 0.17
C CYS A 204 5.46 13.39 1.62
N TYR A 205 6.41 13.48 2.54
CA TYR A 205 6.14 13.89 3.92
C TYR A 205 5.61 15.33 4.03
N ASN A 206 6.21 16.27 3.32
CA ASN A 206 5.74 17.66 3.32
C ASN A 206 4.30 17.76 2.78
N GLN A 207 3.98 17.01 1.73
CA GLN A 207 2.64 17.00 1.16
C GLN A 207 1.60 16.44 2.13
N ALA A 208 1.93 15.32 2.79
CA ALA A 208 1.09 14.77 3.85
C ALA A 208 0.86 15.79 4.97
N LYS A 209 1.92 16.49 5.40
CA LYS A 209 1.83 17.54 6.44
C LYS A 209 0.91 18.68 6.03
N VAL A 210 1.11 19.27 4.85
CA VAL A 210 0.32 20.40 4.35
C VAL A 210 -1.17 20.05 4.26
N PHE A 211 -1.50 18.85 3.76
CA PHE A 211 -2.89 18.41 3.70
C PHE A 211 -3.49 18.11 5.08
N LEU A 212 -2.73 17.56 6.02
CA LEU A 212 -3.21 17.39 7.39
C LEU A 212 -3.51 18.75 8.05
N GLU A 213 -2.63 19.73 7.86
CA GLU A 213 -2.79 21.09 8.39
C GLU A 213 -4.01 21.80 7.76
N SER A 214 -4.24 21.62 6.46
CA SER A 214 -5.36 22.27 5.76
C SER A 214 -6.72 21.81 6.29
N VAL A 215 -6.85 20.56 6.73
CA VAL A 215 -8.10 20.00 7.27
C VAL A 215 -8.30 20.23 8.77
N LEU A 216 -7.26 20.66 9.51
CA LEU A 216 -7.35 20.87 10.97
C LEU A 216 -8.43 21.87 11.38
N ARG A 217 -8.65 22.92 10.58
CA ARG A 217 -9.62 23.98 10.90
C ARG A 217 -11.06 23.46 11.00
N ASN A 218 -11.41 22.48 10.18
CA ASN A 218 -12.77 21.96 10.05
C ASN A 218 -12.95 20.58 10.70
N ALA A 219 -11.89 20.00 11.26
CA ALA A 219 -11.91 18.68 11.87
C ALA A 219 -12.56 18.69 13.27
N SER A 220 -13.16 17.56 13.66
CA SER A 220 -13.57 17.32 15.05
C SER A 220 -12.35 17.19 15.96
N ASP A 221 -12.51 17.36 17.27
CA ASP A 221 -11.36 17.38 18.20
C ASP A 221 -10.59 16.07 18.23
N ILE A 222 -11.27 14.92 18.10
CA ILE A 222 -10.64 13.60 17.98
C ILE A 222 -9.74 13.56 16.74
N ILE A 223 -10.22 14.07 15.61
CA ILE A 223 -9.47 14.11 14.36
C ILE A 223 -8.33 15.13 14.45
N LYS A 224 -8.52 16.29 15.09
CA LYS A 224 -7.46 17.27 15.33
C LYS A 224 -6.31 16.65 16.11
N VAL A 225 -6.59 15.98 17.24
CA VAL A 225 -5.56 15.34 18.07
C VAL A 225 -4.80 14.29 17.27
N ARG A 226 -5.51 13.44 16.51
CA ARG A 226 -4.88 12.43 15.63
C ARG A 226 -3.97 13.09 14.58
N ASN A 227 -4.48 14.11 13.89
CA ASN A 227 -3.75 14.78 12.82
C ASN A 227 -2.55 15.56 13.35
N GLN A 228 -2.68 16.24 14.50
CA GLN A 228 -1.57 16.94 15.16
C GLN A 228 -0.45 15.97 15.57
N ARG A 229 -0.80 14.79 16.08
CA ARG A 229 0.19 13.73 16.38
C ARG A 229 0.94 13.32 15.12
N LEU A 230 0.22 13.07 14.03
CA LEU A 230 0.83 12.67 12.77
C LEU A 230 1.68 13.78 12.15
N ILE A 231 1.26 15.05 12.25
CA ILE A 231 2.07 16.22 11.81
C ILE A 231 3.38 16.31 12.61
N ALA A 232 3.33 16.07 13.92
CA ALA A 232 4.52 16.07 14.76
C ALA A 232 5.47 14.92 14.38
N GLU A 233 4.95 13.71 14.16
CA GLU A 233 5.70 12.56 13.68
C GLU A 233 6.36 12.83 12.32
N ILE A 234 5.61 13.37 11.36
CA ILE A 234 6.13 13.75 10.04
C ILE A 234 7.26 14.79 10.17
N SER A 235 7.09 15.77 11.05
CA SER A 235 8.10 16.82 11.26
C SER A 235 9.41 16.26 11.82
N VAL A 236 9.34 15.25 12.70
CA VAL A 236 10.52 14.50 13.17
C VAL A 236 11.18 13.76 12.00
N LYS A 237 10.39 13.02 11.20
CA LYS A 237 10.92 12.28 10.03
C LYS A 237 11.63 13.20 9.04
N ILE A 238 11.07 14.36 8.70
CA ILE A 238 11.71 15.34 7.81
C ILE A 238 13.05 15.81 8.39
N LYS A 239 13.10 16.09 9.70
CA LYS A 239 14.33 16.52 10.37
C LYS A 239 15.42 15.43 10.33
N ASP A 240 15.03 14.18 10.50
CA ASP A 240 15.96 13.04 10.56
C ASP A 240 16.48 12.59 9.19
N LEU A 241 15.92 13.10 8.09
CA LEU A 241 16.44 12.81 6.74
C LEU A 241 17.87 13.37 6.55
N PRO A 242 18.79 12.61 5.94
CA PRO A 242 20.16 13.04 5.68
C PRO A 242 20.23 13.98 4.46
N LEU A 243 19.58 15.15 4.57
CA LEU A 243 19.57 16.23 3.58
C LEU A 243 20.07 17.54 4.21
N PRO A 244 20.69 18.45 3.44
CA PRO A 244 21.06 19.79 3.90
C PRO A 244 19.86 20.55 4.48
N GLU A 245 20.08 21.25 5.60
CA GLU A 245 19.02 22.01 6.30
C GLU A 245 18.41 23.12 5.44
N GLU A 246 19.20 23.74 4.56
CA GLU A 246 18.73 24.74 3.60
C GLU A 246 17.64 24.17 2.68
N LEU A 247 17.81 22.93 2.19
CA LEU A 247 16.82 22.26 1.34
C LEU A 247 15.57 21.88 2.15
N LYS A 248 15.74 21.42 3.39
CA LYS A 248 14.61 21.12 4.28
C LYS A 248 13.76 22.35 4.55
N GLN A 249 14.38 23.51 4.78
CA GLN A 249 13.69 24.78 5.00
C GLN A 249 12.96 25.25 3.74
N LYS A 250 13.60 25.19 2.56
CA LYS A 250 12.96 25.56 1.28
C LYS A 250 11.71 24.74 0.99
N VAL A 251 11.77 23.42 1.17
CA VAL A 251 10.61 22.54 0.92
C VAL A 251 9.51 22.74 1.97
N SER A 252 9.88 22.91 3.25
CA SER A 252 8.91 23.16 4.33
C SER A 252 8.15 24.49 4.18
N ASN A 253 8.78 25.49 3.56
CA ASN A 253 8.17 26.80 3.32
C ASN A 253 7.35 26.85 2.01
N SER A 254 7.49 25.84 1.14
CA SER A 254 6.72 25.73 -0.09
C SER A 254 5.27 25.37 0.23
N LYS A 255 4.32 26.20 -0.24
CA LYS A 255 2.90 25.82 -0.31
C LYS A 255 2.73 25.00 -1.57
N VAL A 256 2.62 23.70 -1.41
CA VAL A 256 2.62 22.78 -2.54
C VAL A 256 1.21 22.42 -2.93
N GLY A 257 0.90 22.63 -4.21
CA GLY A 257 -0.22 22.02 -4.90
C GLY A 257 -1.56 22.65 -4.52
N THR A 258 -1.97 23.67 -5.26
CA THR A 258 -3.39 24.01 -5.35
C THR A 258 -4.11 22.89 -6.10
N THR A 259 -5.38 22.69 -5.74
CA THR A 259 -6.28 21.62 -6.20
C THR A 259 -6.46 21.53 -7.73
N GLU A 260 -6.02 22.53 -8.48
CA GLU A 260 -6.34 22.75 -9.89
C GLU A 260 -5.49 21.90 -10.87
N ASP A 261 -4.26 21.50 -10.51
CA ASP A 261 -3.36 20.74 -11.41
C ASP A 261 -3.71 19.25 -11.59
N TYR A 262 -4.68 18.74 -10.81
CA TYR A 262 -4.95 17.31 -10.72
C TYR A 262 -6.15 16.82 -11.53
N ALA A 263 -7.02 17.72 -11.97
CA ALA A 263 -8.34 17.37 -12.52
C ALA A 263 -8.31 16.82 -13.97
N GLU A 264 -7.30 17.13 -14.77
CA GLU A 264 -7.41 16.99 -16.23
C GLU A 264 -7.13 15.57 -16.79
N HIS A 265 -6.62 14.63 -15.98
CA HIS A 265 -6.05 13.37 -16.51
C HIS A 265 -6.38 12.07 -15.74
N GLN A 266 -7.29 12.07 -14.77
CA GLN A 266 -7.60 10.87 -13.96
C GLN A 266 -8.06 9.67 -14.81
N THR A 267 -8.79 9.90 -15.92
CA THR A 267 -9.39 8.83 -16.73
C THR A 267 -8.41 8.07 -17.64
N LYS A 268 -7.27 8.66 -18.04
CA LYS A 268 -6.27 8.01 -18.94
C LYS A 268 -5.08 7.40 -18.20
N LEU A 269 -5.06 7.55 -16.88
CA LEU A 269 -3.87 7.29 -16.06
C LEU A 269 -3.64 5.82 -15.75
N LEU A 270 -4.63 4.96 -15.99
CA LEU A 270 -4.65 3.56 -15.53
C LEU A 270 -4.60 2.55 -16.69
N GLU A 271 -4.62 3.01 -17.95
CA GLU A 271 -4.39 2.18 -19.13
C GLU A 271 -2.91 1.84 -19.33
N ASN A 272 -1.99 2.62 -18.73
CA ASN A 272 -0.55 2.42 -18.83
C ASN A 272 0.03 1.83 -17.53
N GLU A 273 0.80 0.74 -17.66
CA GLU A 273 1.47 0.08 -16.52
C GLU A 273 2.55 0.96 -15.86
N ASP A 274 3.15 1.91 -16.60
CA ASP A 274 4.19 2.79 -16.07
C ASP A 274 3.66 4.15 -15.59
N THR A 275 2.87 4.10 -14.52
CA THR A 275 2.42 5.28 -13.77
C THR A 275 3.53 5.95 -12.96
N SER A 276 4.68 5.29 -12.82
CA SER A 276 5.85 5.81 -12.11
C SER A 276 6.44 6.99 -12.87
N HIS A 277 6.61 6.86 -14.19
CA HIS A 277 7.10 7.95 -15.03
C HIS A 277 6.23 9.21 -14.91
N LEU A 278 4.91 9.06 -14.96
CA LEU A 278 3.98 10.20 -14.84
C LEU A 278 4.04 10.86 -13.45
N PHE A 279 4.13 10.05 -12.40
CA PHE A 279 4.35 10.53 -11.04
C PHE A 279 5.64 11.37 -10.95
N TYR A 280 6.76 10.84 -11.47
CA TYR A 280 8.04 11.55 -11.46
C TYR A 280 8.04 12.79 -12.35
N GLN A 281 7.35 12.78 -13.49
CA GLN A 281 7.23 13.97 -14.34
C GLN A 281 6.51 15.11 -13.61
N ARG A 282 5.40 14.81 -12.91
CA ARG A 282 4.68 15.79 -12.08
C ARG A 282 5.56 16.27 -10.92
N PHE A 283 6.27 15.35 -10.29
CA PHE A 283 7.21 15.64 -9.22
C PHE A 283 8.34 16.59 -9.67
N CYS A 284 8.95 16.34 -10.83
CA CYS A 284 10.01 17.17 -11.38
C CYS A 284 9.52 18.59 -11.69
N LYS A 285 8.30 18.75 -12.22
CA LYS A 285 7.70 20.08 -12.41
C LYS A 285 7.58 20.83 -11.08
N TRP A 286 7.10 20.14 -10.05
CA TRP A 286 6.95 20.74 -8.72
C TRP A 286 8.31 21.11 -8.10
N LEU A 287 9.33 20.24 -8.20
CA LEU A 287 10.69 20.57 -7.76
C LEU A 287 11.28 21.80 -8.47
N GLN A 288 11.06 21.93 -9.78
CA GLN A 288 11.51 23.11 -10.52
C GLN A 288 10.88 24.39 -9.96
N THR A 289 9.60 24.36 -9.55
CA THR A 289 8.94 25.49 -8.90
C THR A 289 9.57 25.85 -7.55
N ILE A 290 9.95 24.85 -6.73
CA ILE A 290 10.61 25.11 -5.43
C ILE A 290 12.03 25.65 -5.63
N CYS A 291 12.80 25.08 -6.57
CA CYS A 291 14.20 25.46 -6.78
C CYS A 291 14.39 26.84 -7.42
N THR A 292 13.36 27.38 -8.08
CA THR A 292 13.37 28.70 -8.74
C THR A 292 12.86 29.83 -7.83
N GLN A 293 12.36 29.50 -6.62
CA GLN A 293 11.99 30.44 -5.56
C GLN A 293 13.11 30.59 -4.51
#